data_AF-K9SE18-F1
#
_entry.id   AF-K9SE18-F1
#
_cell.length_a   1.000
_cell.length_b   1.000
_cell.length_c   1.000
_cell.angle_alpha   90.00
_cell.angle_beta   90.00
_cell.angle_gamma   90.00
#
_symmetry.space_group_name_H-M   'P 1'
#
loop_
_entity.id
_entity.type
_entity.pdbx_description
1 polymer ?
#
loop_
_entity_poly.entity_id
_entity_poly.type
_entity_poly.pdbx_seq_one_letter_code
_entity_poly.pdbx_strand_id
1 'polypeptide(L)'
;MHILDEKELQEKALPAWRRVFTAENNNIYSSPFTPEVESRAIVYPAHDDLEDFISVETLVNAAAKVGDQGIYIFAPWDGNFVGGSKCYVPLAEFIDGYTYGGNKEKSIYYQLGANVHNKCVSFLSSNGAWGIMMDLDHVGIIGGSLEFMAEIRKGTPNLDQQVYQFLAELEYLVADGYKRAINEWLPELLTHVYGKKKAKIMTEITGCEYTI
;
A
#
# COMPACT_ATOMS: atom_id res chain seq x y z
N MET A 1 14.04 -15.64 4.00
CA MET A 1 14.08 -14.16 3.94
C MET A 1 15.53 -13.73 3.79
N HIS A 2 15.82 -12.66 3.04
CA HIS A 2 17.13 -12.03 3.07
C HIS A 2 17.04 -10.52 2.84
N ILE A 3 17.99 -9.78 3.41
CA ILE A 3 18.19 -8.35 3.13
C ILE A 3 18.77 -8.22 1.73
N LEU A 4 18.24 -7.30 0.94
CA LEU A 4 18.73 -7.03 -0.41
C LEU A 4 20.06 -6.31 -0.34
N ASP A 5 21.05 -6.78 -1.12
CA ASP A 5 22.21 -5.96 -1.42
C ASP A 5 21.88 -4.88 -2.47
N GLU A 6 22.80 -3.94 -2.68
CA GLU A 6 22.61 -2.86 -3.65
C GLU A 6 22.33 -3.37 -5.06
N LYS A 7 22.98 -4.48 -5.46
CA LYS A 7 22.79 -5.04 -6.79
C LYS A 7 21.39 -5.63 -6.95
N GLU A 8 20.93 -6.41 -5.98
CA GLU A 8 19.58 -6.98 -6.00
C GLU A 8 18.50 -5.91 -5.93
N LEU A 9 18.74 -4.85 -5.15
CA LEU A 9 17.88 -3.69 -5.12
C LEU A 9 17.76 -3.02 -6.50
N GLN A 10 18.89 -2.71 -7.14
CA GLN A 10 18.91 -2.00 -8.42
C GLN A 10 18.44 -2.86 -9.60
N GLU A 11 18.78 -4.15 -9.63
CA GLU A 11 18.51 -5.04 -10.76
C GLU A 11 17.15 -5.74 -10.66
N LYS A 12 16.56 -5.88 -9.46
CA LYS A 12 15.32 -6.63 -9.27
C LYS A 12 14.21 -5.79 -8.63
N ALA A 13 14.43 -5.29 -7.42
CA ALA A 13 13.36 -4.70 -6.62
C ALA A 13 12.92 -3.31 -7.14
N LEU A 14 13.86 -2.41 -7.49
CA LEU A 14 13.51 -1.11 -8.06
C LEU A 14 12.87 -1.18 -9.46
N PRO A 15 13.29 -2.08 -10.37
CA PRO A 15 12.55 -2.33 -11.60
C PRO A 15 11.12 -2.78 -11.37
N ALA A 16 10.88 -3.67 -10.39
CA ALA A 16 9.52 -4.05 -10.00
C ALA A 16 8.75 -2.86 -9.40
N TRP A 17 9.39 -2.04 -8.58
CA TRP A 17 8.79 -0.85 -7.95
C TRP A 17 8.28 0.11 -9.02
N ARG A 18 9.13 0.45 -9.98
CA ARG A 18 8.85 1.40 -11.06
C ARG A 18 7.79 0.92 -12.05
N ARG A 19 7.43 -0.37 -12.03
CA ARG A 19 6.28 -0.87 -12.80
C ARG A 19 4.95 -0.56 -12.12
N VAL A 20 4.94 -0.46 -10.80
CA VAL A 20 3.73 -0.30 -10.00
C VAL A 20 3.55 1.16 -9.59
N PHE A 21 4.62 1.82 -9.17
CA PHE A 21 4.59 3.12 -8.55
C PHE A 21 5.36 4.18 -9.34
N THR A 22 4.82 5.41 -9.34
CA THR A 22 5.42 6.59 -9.99
C THR A 22 6.41 7.31 -9.07
N ALA A 23 6.15 7.24 -7.76
CA ALA A 23 6.87 7.98 -6.75
C ALA A 23 8.01 7.14 -6.16
N GLU A 24 9.22 7.70 -6.11
CA GLU A 24 10.35 7.12 -5.37
C GLU A 24 10.32 7.49 -3.86
N ASN A 25 9.37 8.32 -3.42
CA ASN A 25 9.31 8.87 -2.06
C ASN A 25 8.11 8.40 -1.22
N ASN A 26 7.45 7.30 -1.60
CA ASN A 26 6.27 6.76 -0.90
C ASN A 26 5.09 7.74 -0.73
N ASN A 27 4.99 8.79 -1.55
CA ASN A 27 3.86 9.70 -1.47
C ASN A 27 2.60 9.05 -2.06
N ILE A 28 1.65 8.71 -1.19
CA ILE A 28 0.36 8.12 -1.59
C ILE A 28 -0.69 9.16 -2.00
N TYR A 29 -0.46 10.46 -1.78
CA TYR A 29 -1.50 11.50 -1.90
C TYR A 29 -1.65 12.13 -3.29
N SER A 30 -0.82 11.76 -4.27
CA SER A 30 -0.91 12.30 -5.63
C SER A 30 -1.38 11.22 -6.62
N SER A 31 -0.58 10.93 -7.64
CA SER A 31 -0.81 9.89 -8.63
C SER A 31 0.13 8.70 -8.38
N PRO A 32 -0.01 7.94 -7.27
CA PRO A 32 1.03 7.03 -6.78
C PRO A 32 1.31 5.83 -7.68
N PHE A 33 0.32 5.37 -8.45
CA PHE A 33 0.46 4.25 -9.38
C PHE A 33 0.89 4.67 -10.78
N THR A 34 1.62 3.82 -11.48
CA THR A 34 1.86 3.99 -12.92
C THR A 34 0.56 3.83 -13.73
N PRO A 35 0.46 4.38 -14.95
CA PRO A 35 -0.70 4.19 -15.81
C PRO A 35 -1.03 2.73 -16.12
N GLU A 36 -0.04 1.85 -16.09
CA GLU A 36 -0.15 0.42 -16.39
C GLU A 36 -0.87 -0.39 -15.30
N VAL A 37 -0.95 0.13 -14.06
CA VAL A 37 -1.69 -0.53 -12.98
C VAL A 37 -3.19 -0.47 -13.26
N GLU A 38 -3.77 -1.62 -13.55
CA GLU A 38 -5.12 -1.78 -14.10
C GLU A 38 -6.23 -1.57 -13.06
N SER A 39 -6.00 -2.00 -11.81
CA SER A 39 -6.98 -1.88 -10.73
C SER A 39 -6.33 -1.41 -9.45
N ARG A 40 -7.00 -0.47 -8.78
CA ARG A 40 -6.48 0.31 -7.67
C ARG A 40 -7.59 0.44 -6.61
N ALA A 41 -7.20 0.57 -5.35
CA ALA A 41 -8.08 0.90 -4.24
C ALA A 41 -7.30 1.65 -3.15
N ILE A 42 -8.01 2.49 -2.42
CA ILE A 42 -7.57 2.98 -1.10
C ILE A 42 -7.93 1.92 -0.07
N VAL A 43 -7.00 1.61 0.83
CA VAL A 43 -7.23 0.77 2.01
C VAL A 43 -7.26 1.64 3.26
N TYR A 44 -8.26 1.40 4.11
CA TYR A 44 -8.48 2.20 5.32
C TYR A 44 -9.40 1.45 6.31
N PRO A 45 -9.12 1.51 7.63
CA PRO A 45 -7.89 2.03 8.22
C PRO A 45 -6.74 1.04 8.01
N ALA A 46 -5.60 1.54 7.54
CA ALA A 46 -4.36 0.77 7.40
C ALA A 46 -3.45 1.10 8.57
N HIS A 47 -3.74 0.53 9.75
CA HIS A 47 -2.93 0.75 10.95
C HIS A 47 -1.56 0.04 10.83
N ASP A 48 -0.96 -0.29 11.97
CA ASP A 48 0.41 -0.80 12.03
C ASP A 48 0.52 -2.25 11.49
N ASP A 49 -0.60 -2.95 11.24
CA ASP A 49 -0.61 -4.33 10.74
C ASP A 49 -1.34 -4.46 9.39
N LEU A 50 -0.77 -5.29 8.50
CA LEU A 50 -1.37 -5.66 7.23
C LEU A 50 -2.73 -6.35 7.45
N GLU A 51 -2.83 -7.18 8.50
CA GLU A 51 -4.05 -7.91 8.88
C GLU A 51 -5.24 -7.00 9.22
N ASP A 52 -5.02 -5.72 9.51
CA ASP A 52 -6.10 -4.78 9.81
C ASP A 52 -6.99 -4.48 8.59
N PHE A 53 -6.46 -4.65 7.36
CA PHE A 53 -7.19 -4.32 6.13
C PHE A 53 -7.16 -5.42 5.07
N ILE A 54 -6.14 -6.28 5.03
CA ILE A 54 -6.05 -7.45 4.14
C ILE A 54 -5.40 -8.61 4.89
N SER A 55 -6.04 -9.78 4.94
CA SER A 55 -5.41 -10.93 5.58
C SER A 55 -4.16 -11.39 4.83
N VAL A 56 -3.13 -11.82 5.56
CA VAL A 56 -1.86 -12.27 4.99
C VAL A 56 -2.07 -13.45 4.04
N GLU A 57 -2.99 -14.36 4.37
CA GLU A 57 -3.38 -15.46 3.48
C GLU A 57 -3.99 -14.96 2.17
N THR A 58 -4.83 -13.93 2.22
CA THR A 58 -5.41 -13.32 1.02
C THR A 58 -4.33 -12.72 0.15
N LEU A 59 -3.39 -11.98 0.74
CA LEU A 59 -2.26 -11.40 0.00
C LEU A 59 -1.38 -12.47 -0.64
N VAL A 60 -0.99 -13.51 0.12
CA VAL A 60 -0.12 -14.57 -0.39
C VAL A 60 -0.80 -15.38 -1.50
N ASN A 61 -2.08 -15.70 -1.35
CA ASN A 61 -2.84 -16.40 -2.39
C ASN A 61 -2.94 -15.56 -3.67
N ALA A 62 -3.22 -14.26 -3.54
CA ALA A 62 -3.29 -13.35 -4.68
C ALA A 62 -1.92 -13.18 -5.37
N ALA A 63 -0.84 -13.06 -4.60
CA ALA A 63 0.52 -12.97 -5.12
C ALA A 63 0.93 -14.26 -5.86
N ALA A 64 0.69 -15.43 -5.26
CA ALA A 64 0.97 -16.72 -5.88
C ALA A 64 0.18 -16.91 -7.18
N LYS A 65 -1.08 -16.43 -7.23
CA LYS A 65 -1.94 -16.50 -8.40
C LYS A 65 -1.36 -15.78 -9.61
N VAL A 66 -0.70 -14.63 -9.40
CA VAL A 66 -0.02 -13.87 -10.45
C VAL A 66 1.45 -14.27 -10.65
N GLY A 67 1.84 -15.44 -10.13
CA GLY A 67 3.14 -16.06 -10.37
C GLY A 67 4.28 -15.56 -9.50
N ASP A 68 4.00 -14.74 -8.46
CA ASP A 68 5.05 -14.35 -7.52
C ASP A 68 5.57 -15.54 -6.72
N GLN A 69 6.86 -15.49 -6.41
CA GLN A 69 7.54 -16.47 -5.54
C GLN A 69 7.90 -15.86 -4.18
N GLY A 70 7.75 -14.54 -4.05
CA GLY A 70 7.99 -13.80 -2.82
C GLY A 70 7.55 -12.35 -2.95
N ILE A 71 7.79 -11.61 -1.89
CA ILE A 71 7.39 -10.22 -1.72
C ILE A 71 8.62 -9.42 -1.36
N TYR A 72 8.82 -8.29 -2.03
CA TYR A 72 9.75 -7.27 -1.57
C TYR A 72 9.08 -6.41 -0.51
N ILE A 73 9.79 -6.14 0.57
CA ILE A 73 9.34 -5.24 1.63
C ILE A 73 10.30 -4.07 1.69
N PHE A 74 9.74 -2.87 1.66
CA PHE A 74 10.45 -1.61 1.86
C PHE A 74 9.98 -1.02 3.18
N ALA A 75 10.88 -1.00 4.17
CA ALA A 75 10.62 -0.49 5.51
C ALA A 75 11.56 0.71 5.78
N PRO A 76 11.20 1.95 5.40
CA PRO A 76 11.95 3.16 5.70
C PRO A 76 12.22 3.27 7.21
N TRP A 77 13.44 3.69 7.56
CA TRP A 77 13.74 4.16 8.91
C TRP A 77 13.51 5.67 8.96
N ASP A 78 12.79 6.15 9.98
CA ASP A 78 12.52 7.57 10.23
C ASP A 78 11.94 8.33 9.01
N GLY A 79 11.10 7.66 8.22
CA GLY A 79 10.51 8.23 7.01
C GLY A 79 11.47 8.43 5.83
N ASN A 80 12.74 8.02 5.96
CA ASN A 80 13.73 8.14 4.90
C ASN A 80 13.79 6.84 4.08
N PHE A 81 13.26 6.88 2.85
CA PHE A 81 13.23 5.75 1.91
C PHE A 81 14.64 5.20 1.58
N VAL A 82 15.64 6.08 1.58
CA VAL A 82 17.04 5.71 1.34
C VAL A 82 17.60 4.93 2.55
N GLY A 83 17.22 5.31 3.77
CA GLY A 83 17.76 4.78 5.03
C GLY A 83 17.09 3.52 5.58
N GLY A 84 16.12 2.93 4.88
CA GLY A 84 15.34 1.78 5.38
C GLY A 84 15.83 0.40 4.99
N SER A 85 15.42 -0.60 5.78
CA SER A 85 15.58 -2.02 5.50
C SER A 85 14.77 -2.41 4.26
N LYS A 86 15.40 -3.12 3.32
CA LYS A 86 14.79 -3.64 2.11
C LYS A 86 15.07 -5.12 2.05
N CYS A 87 14.04 -5.95 1.97
CA CYS A 87 14.21 -7.40 1.99
C CYS A 87 13.33 -8.08 0.97
N TYR A 88 13.70 -9.32 0.65
CA TYR A 88 12.86 -10.26 -0.06
C TYR A 88 12.44 -11.39 0.88
N VAL A 89 11.14 -11.66 0.89
CA VAL A 89 10.53 -12.73 1.69
C VAL A 89 9.85 -13.72 0.74
N PRO A 90 10.30 -14.98 0.66
CA PRO A 90 9.56 -16.01 -0.08
C PRO A 90 8.12 -16.15 0.45
N LEU A 91 7.16 -16.41 -0.43
CA LEU A 91 5.73 -16.47 -0.03
C LEU A 91 5.48 -17.49 1.09
N ALA A 92 6.16 -18.64 1.04
CA ALA A 92 6.07 -19.68 2.07
C ALA A 92 6.55 -19.21 3.46
N GLU A 93 7.50 -18.27 3.50
CA GLU A 93 8.00 -17.70 4.76
C GLU A 93 7.19 -16.49 5.20
N PHE A 94 6.48 -15.82 4.28
CA PHE A 94 5.75 -14.59 4.56
C PHE A 94 4.57 -14.83 5.52
N ILE A 95 3.81 -15.90 5.31
CA ILE A 95 2.71 -16.30 6.22
C ILE A 95 3.24 -16.53 7.64
N ASP A 96 4.26 -17.38 7.77
CA ASP A 96 4.88 -17.71 9.06
C ASP A 96 5.46 -16.48 9.76
N GLY A 97 6.01 -15.54 8.99
CA GLY A 97 6.64 -14.33 9.49
C GLY A 97 5.68 -13.24 9.94
N TYR A 98 4.46 -13.20 9.41
CA TYR A 98 3.42 -12.21 9.74
C TYR A 98 2.39 -12.73 10.76
N THR A 99 1.92 -13.98 10.64
CA THR A 99 0.80 -14.52 11.46
C THR A 99 1.17 -14.86 12.91
N TYR A 100 2.38 -14.48 13.34
CA TYR A 100 2.88 -14.39 14.71
C TYR A 100 2.22 -15.30 15.76
N GLY A 101 2.61 -16.58 15.79
CA GLY A 101 2.27 -17.52 16.86
C GLY A 101 3.07 -17.35 18.17
N GLY A 102 3.61 -16.16 18.47
CA GLY A 102 4.34 -15.89 19.71
C GLY A 102 5.87 -15.99 19.66
N ASN A 103 6.48 -16.35 18.53
CA ASN A 103 7.94 -16.42 18.39
C ASN A 103 8.54 -15.17 17.71
N LYS A 104 9.12 -14.27 18.51
CA LYS A 104 9.77 -13.02 18.05
C LYS A 104 10.84 -13.24 17.00
N GLU A 105 11.58 -14.35 17.07
CA GLU A 105 12.69 -14.62 16.14
C GLU A 105 12.20 -14.90 14.72
N LYS A 106 10.94 -15.31 14.55
CA LYS A 106 10.32 -15.53 13.23
C LYS A 106 9.69 -14.28 12.63
N SER A 107 9.50 -13.22 13.41
CA SER A 107 8.88 -11.98 12.93
C SER A 107 9.77 -11.31 11.89
N ILE A 108 9.19 -11.00 10.73
CA ILE A 108 9.87 -10.27 9.66
C ILE A 108 10.40 -8.93 10.16
N TYR A 109 9.60 -8.18 10.92
CA TYR A 109 10.00 -6.89 11.47
C TYR A 109 11.17 -7.00 12.45
N TYR A 110 11.15 -8.01 13.32
CA TYR A 110 12.25 -8.27 14.24
C TYR A 110 13.54 -8.61 13.49
N GLN A 111 13.47 -9.47 12.47
CA GLN A 111 14.63 -9.84 11.66
C GLN A 111 15.15 -8.67 10.80
N LEU A 112 14.29 -7.72 10.43
CA LEU A 112 14.68 -6.50 9.73
C LEU A 112 15.35 -5.46 10.63
N GLY A 113 15.36 -5.68 11.95
CA GLY A 113 15.73 -4.66 12.94
C GLY A 113 14.86 -3.41 12.84
N ALA A 114 13.71 -3.50 12.16
CA ALA A 114 12.82 -2.39 11.96
C ALA A 114 12.03 -2.17 13.25
N ASN A 115 11.85 -0.91 13.63
CA ASN A 115 10.87 -0.60 14.65
C ASN A 115 9.51 -1.04 14.12
N VAL A 116 8.83 -1.96 14.82
CA VAL A 116 7.47 -2.42 14.47
C VAL A 116 6.46 -1.28 14.42
N HIS A 117 6.82 -0.10 14.94
CA HIS A 117 6.06 1.13 14.84
C HIS A 117 6.39 1.99 13.60
N ASN A 118 7.25 1.53 12.68
CA ASN A 118 7.49 2.23 11.42
C ASN A 118 6.26 2.08 10.52
N LYS A 119 5.42 3.11 10.51
CA LYS A 119 4.09 3.08 9.90
C LYS A 119 4.06 3.24 8.38
N CYS A 120 5.21 3.44 7.73
CA CYS A 120 5.30 3.57 6.26
C CYS A 120 5.87 2.30 5.62
N VAL A 121 5.16 1.19 5.60
CA VAL A 121 5.67 -0.04 4.93
C VAL A 121 5.09 -0.16 3.53
N SER A 122 5.92 -0.59 2.59
CA SER A 122 5.46 -0.95 1.25
C SER A 122 5.75 -2.41 0.95
N PHE A 123 4.75 -3.09 0.41
CA PHE A 123 4.85 -4.47 -0.08
C PHE A 123 4.77 -4.46 -1.60
N LEU A 124 5.64 -5.21 -2.24
CA LEU A 124 5.76 -5.17 -3.69
C LEU A 124 5.92 -6.59 -4.24
N SER A 125 5.19 -6.86 -5.31
CA SER A 125 5.32 -8.04 -6.14
C SER A 125 6.76 -8.28 -6.60
N SER A 126 7.21 -9.54 -6.55
CA SER A 126 8.53 -9.92 -7.06
C SER A 126 8.69 -9.75 -8.57
N ASN A 127 7.58 -9.78 -9.32
CA ASN A 127 7.56 -9.57 -10.77
C ASN A 127 7.00 -8.19 -11.20
N GLY A 128 6.57 -7.37 -10.23
CA GLY A 128 6.01 -6.04 -10.44
C GLY A 128 4.54 -6.02 -10.89
N ALA A 129 3.76 -7.07 -10.62
CA ALA A 129 2.33 -7.14 -10.98
C ALA A 129 1.42 -6.38 -10.01
N TRP A 130 1.89 -6.07 -8.80
CA TRP A 130 1.11 -5.38 -7.76
C TRP A 130 2.01 -4.73 -6.71
N GLY A 131 1.42 -3.83 -5.93
CA GLY A 131 2.04 -3.25 -4.75
C GLY A 131 1.03 -2.65 -3.79
N ILE A 132 1.46 -2.53 -2.54
CA ILE A 132 0.76 -1.88 -1.43
C ILE A 132 1.71 -0.84 -0.85
N MET A 133 1.22 0.38 -0.63
CA MET A 133 1.91 1.36 0.21
C MET A 133 1.01 1.77 1.36
N MET A 134 1.59 1.92 2.54
CA MET A 134 0.93 2.49 3.72
C MET A 134 1.67 3.76 4.14
N ASP A 135 0.92 4.70 4.70
CA ASP A 135 1.46 5.93 5.26
C ASP A 135 1.12 6.08 6.75
N LEU A 136 1.76 7.06 7.41
CA LEU A 136 1.68 7.32 8.85
C LEU A 136 0.26 7.64 9.35
N ASP A 137 -0.61 8.12 8.46
CA ASP A 137 -1.96 8.57 8.78
C ASP A 137 -3.02 7.45 8.66
N HIS A 138 -2.58 6.19 8.75
CA HIS A 138 -3.46 5.01 8.66
C HIS A 138 -4.21 4.89 7.34
N VAL A 139 -3.64 5.45 6.28
CA VAL A 139 -4.15 5.34 4.92
C VAL A 139 -3.15 4.52 4.13
N GLY A 140 -3.66 3.60 3.31
CA GLY A 140 -2.85 2.92 2.33
C GLY A 140 -3.51 2.90 0.96
N ILE A 141 -2.74 2.44 0.00
CA ILE A 141 -3.18 2.18 -1.36
C ILE A 141 -2.73 0.78 -1.75
N ILE A 142 -3.58 0.11 -2.52
CA ILE A 142 -3.26 -1.17 -3.16
C ILE A 142 -3.59 -1.08 -4.63
N GLY A 143 -2.72 -1.62 -5.47
CA GLY A 143 -2.96 -1.71 -6.89
C GLY A 143 -2.19 -2.82 -7.54
N GLY A 144 -2.73 -3.33 -8.64
CA GLY A 144 -2.08 -4.36 -9.45
C GLY A 144 -2.89 -4.74 -10.67
N SER A 145 -2.55 -5.89 -11.23
CA SER A 145 -3.30 -6.50 -12.32
C SER A 145 -4.75 -6.81 -11.92
N LEU A 146 -5.64 -6.93 -12.91
CA LEU A 146 -7.03 -7.33 -12.68
C LEU A 146 -7.14 -8.69 -11.96
N GLU A 147 -6.26 -9.64 -12.29
CA GLU A 147 -6.23 -10.97 -11.66
C GLU A 147 -5.86 -10.90 -10.18
N PHE A 148 -4.81 -10.15 -9.83
CA PHE A 148 -4.41 -9.93 -8.44
C PHE A 148 -5.55 -9.29 -7.64
N MET A 149 -6.08 -8.16 -8.16
CA MET A 149 -7.11 -7.41 -7.46
C MET A 149 -8.46 -8.16 -7.35
N ALA A 150 -8.74 -9.11 -8.25
CA ALA A 150 -9.91 -9.97 -8.14
C ALA A 150 -9.79 -10.92 -6.94
N GLU A 151 -8.62 -11.55 -6.72
CA GLU A 151 -8.41 -12.39 -5.55
C GLU A 151 -8.38 -11.59 -4.25
N ILE A 152 -7.79 -10.38 -4.25
CA ILE A 152 -7.84 -9.49 -3.06
C ILE A 152 -9.30 -9.17 -2.70
N ARG A 153 -10.12 -8.73 -3.66
CA ARG A 153 -11.54 -8.40 -3.40
C ARG A 153 -12.35 -9.60 -2.93
N LYS A 154 -12.02 -10.80 -3.41
CA LYS A 154 -12.67 -12.04 -2.98
C LYS A 154 -12.32 -12.38 -1.52
N GLY A 155 -11.07 -12.17 -1.10
CA GLY A 155 -10.64 -12.36 0.28
C GLY A 155 -11.00 -11.18 1.22
N THR A 156 -11.23 -9.99 0.66
CA THR A 156 -11.56 -8.76 1.38
C THR A 156 -12.84 -8.11 0.80
N PRO A 157 -14.04 -8.64 1.10
CA PRO A 157 -15.28 -8.24 0.41
C PRO A 157 -15.69 -6.77 0.58
N ASN A 158 -15.18 -6.09 1.61
CA ASN A 158 -15.46 -4.69 1.91
C ASN A 158 -14.38 -3.71 1.42
N LEU A 159 -13.39 -4.17 0.64
CA LEU A 159 -12.26 -3.35 0.20
C LEU A 159 -12.70 -2.05 -0.47
N ASP A 160 -13.59 -2.13 -1.46
CA ASP A 160 -14.01 -0.95 -2.22
C ASP A 160 -14.87 0.03 -1.37
N GLN A 161 -15.37 -0.39 -0.21
CA GLN A 161 -16.12 0.43 0.73
C GLN A 161 -15.23 1.17 1.74
N GLN A 162 -13.99 0.72 1.94
CA GLN A 162 -13.05 1.33 2.91
C GLN A 162 -12.80 2.81 2.62
N VAL A 163 -12.79 3.22 1.34
CA VAL A 163 -12.66 4.63 0.96
C VAL A 163 -13.72 5.54 1.59
N TYR A 164 -14.95 5.06 1.82
CA TYR A 164 -15.98 5.91 2.41
C TYR A 164 -15.75 6.17 3.89
N GLN A 165 -15.08 5.26 4.59
CA GLN A 165 -14.65 5.49 5.97
C GLN A 165 -13.55 6.56 6.01
N PHE A 166 -12.59 6.46 5.10
CA PHE A 166 -11.56 7.49 4.93
C PHE A 166 -12.16 8.87 4.62
N LEU A 167 -13.10 8.96 3.67
CA LEU A 167 -13.76 10.23 3.33
C LEU A 167 -14.55 10.81 4.51
N ALA A 168 -15.17 9.98 5.35
CA ALA A 168 -15.87 10.44 6.54
C ALA A 168 -14.92 11.04 7.59
N GLU A 169 -13.71 10.49 7.76
CA GLU A 169 -12.69 11.10 8.60
C GLU A 169 -12.19 12.43 8.03
N LEU A 170 -11.98 12.50 6.71
CA LEU A 170 -11.59 13.76 6.06
C LEU A 170 -12.67 14.84 6.19
N GLU A 171 -13.96 14.50 6.14
CA GLU A 171 -15.06 15.45 6.36
C GLU A 171 -14.94 16.11 7.75
N TYR A 172 -14.59 15.34 8.78
CA TYR A 172 -14.32 15.87 10.11
C TYR A 172 -13.13 16.85 10.12
N LEU A 173 -12.03 16.51 9.46
CA LEU A 173 -10.86 17.38 9.34
C LEU A 173 -11.15 18.65 8.51
N VAL A 174 -11.99 18.54 7.47
CA VAL A 174 -12.47 19.70 6.70
C VAL A 174 -13.23 20.67 7.60
N ALA A 175 -14.11 20.14 8.47
CA ALA A 175 -14.85 20.94 9.44
C ALA A 175 -13.93 21.61 10.49
N ASP A 176 -12.78 21.00 10.81
CA ASP A 176 -11.76 21.54 11.72
C ASP A 176 -10.77 22.51 11.03
N GLY A 177 -11.00 22.87 9.76
CA GLY A 177 -10.26 23.92 9.05
C GLY A 177 -9.14 23.42 8.14
N TYR A 178 -8.98 22.11 7.95
CA TYR A 178 -7.96 21.53 7.06
C TYR A 178 -8.38 21.49 5.57
N LYS A 179 -9.53 22.07 5.22
CA LYS A 179 -10.11 22.04 3.86
C LYS A 179 -9.11 22.36 2.76
N ARG A 180 -8.30 23.41 2.94
CA ARG A 180 -7.34 23.84 1.91
C ARG A 180 -6.30 22.75 1.63
N ALA A 181 -5.69 22.19 2.68
CA ALA A 181 -4.68 21.15 2.52
C ALA A 181 -5.27 19.91 1.86
N ILE A 182 -6.48 19.50 2.25
CA ILE A 182 -7.15 18.32 1.67
C ILE A 182 -7.51 18.55 0.19
N ASN A 183 -7.99 19.74 -0.17
CA ASN A 183 -8.27 20.10 -1.57
C ASN A 183 -7.04 20.05 -2.49
N GLU A 184 -5.83 20.22 -1.95
CA GLU A 184 -4.59 20.24 -2.75
C GLU A 184 -4.21 18.85 -3.27
N TRP A 185 -4.66 17.76 -2.65
CA TRP A 185 -4.22 16.40 -3.00
C TRP A 185 -5.38 15.40 -3.21
N LEU A 186 -6.50 15.53 -2.48
CA LEU A 186 -7.59 14.54 -2.50
C LEU A 186 -8.22 14.36 -3.89
N PRO A 187 -8.53 15.43 -4.66
CA PRO A 187 -9.11 15.26 -5.99
C PRO A 187 -8.21 14.46 -6.94
N GLU A 188 -6.89 14.73 -6.90
CA GLU A 188 -5.90 14.03 -7.72
C GLU A 188 -5.85 12.55 -7.35
N LEU A 189 -5.69 12.23 -6.07
CA LEU A 189 -5.67 10.85 -5.57
C LEU A 189 -6.92 10.07 -5.98
N LEU A 190 -8.10 10.62 -5.70
CA LEU A 190 -9.37 9.95 -6.03
C LEU A 190 -9.54 9.76 -7.53
N THR A 191 -9.09 10.72 -8.34
CA THR A 191 -9.13 10.61 -9.80
C THR A 191 -8.19 9.53 -10.30
N HIS A 192 -7.00 9.44 -9.71
CA HIS A 192 -6.03 8.43 -10.05
C HIS A 192 -6.51 7.01 -9.69
N VAL A 193 -7.18 6.84 -8.56
CA VAL A 193 -7.64 5.52 -8.09
C VAL A 193 -8.98 5.12 -8.72
N TYR A 194 -9.96 6.02 -8.75
CA TYR A 194 -11.35 5.70 -9.10
C TYR A 194 -11.84 6.33 -10.42
N GLY A 195 -11.01 7.17 -11.04
CA GLY A 195 -11.37 7.91 -12.26
C GLY A 195 -12.21 9.15 -11.97
N LYS A 196 -12.12 10.13 -12.89
CA LYS A 196 -12.72 11.48 -12.76
C LYS A 196 -14.18 11.48 -12.29
N LYS A 197 -15.01 10.59 -12.86
CA LYS A 197 -16.45 10.56 -12.56
C LYS A 197 -16.73 10.18 -11.10
N LYS A 198 -16.07 9.15 -10.57
CA LYS A 198 -16.24 8.73 -9.18
C LYS A 198 -15.58 9.72 -8.23
N ALA A 199 -14.40 10.21 -8.57
CA ALA A 199 -13.66 11.18 -7.79
C ALA A 199 -14.46 12.47 -7.54
N LYS A 200 -15.16 12.98 -8.55
CA LYS A 200 -16.05 14.14 -8.39
C LYS A 200 -17.15 13.89 -7.35
N ILE A 201 -17.81 12.73 -7.42
CA ILE A 201 -18.87 12.37 -6.45
C ILE A 201 -18.26 12.21 -5.03
N MET A 202 -17.10 11.57 -4.93
CA MET A 202 -16.43 11.31 -3.65
C MET A 202 -15.90 12.59 -2.98
N THR A 203 -15.39 13.55 -3.76
CA THR A 203 -14.96 14.85 -3.22
C THR A 203 -16.13 15.67 -2.67
N GLU A 204 -17.31 15.61 -3.32
CA GLU A 204 -18.54 16.24 -2.83
C GLU A 204 -18.96 15.71 -1.44
N ILE A 205 -18.73 14.42 -1.14
CA ILE A 205 -19.01 13.82 0.19
C ILE A 205 -18.22 14.53 1.29
N THR A 206 -16.96 14.86 1.04
CA THR A 206 -16.07 15.48 2.03
C THR A 206 -16.26 16.98 2.20
N GLY A 207 -17.14 17.62 1.40
CA GLY A 207 -17.25 19.08 1.34
C GLY A 207 -16.06 19.78 0.65
N CYS A 208 -15.20 19.01 0.00
CA CYS A 208 -14.05 19.47 -0.79
C CYS A 208 -14.46 19.93 -2.19
N GLU A 209 -13.59 20.72 -2.82
CA GLU A 209 -13.81 21.22 -4.19
C GLU A 209 -13.05 20.34 -5.19
N TYR A 210 -13.75 19.84 -6.20
CA TYR A 210 -13.12 19.08 -7.27
C TYR A 210 -12.45 20.03 -8.26
N THR A 211 -11.11 20.08 -8.25
CA THR A 211 -10.31 20.95 -9.11
C THR A 211 -9.17 20.15 -9.71
N ILE A 212 -9.26 19.78 -11.01
CA ILE A 212 -8.23 19.05 -11.77
C ILE A 212 -8.23 19.52 -13.22
#